data_AF-A0A1E1W677-F1
#
_entry.id   AF-A0A1E1W677-F1
#
_cell.length_a   1.000
_cell.length_b   1.000
_cell.length_c   1.000
_cell.angle_alpha   90.00
_cell.angle_beta   90.00
_cell.angle_gamma   90.00
#
_symmetry.space_group_name_H-M   'P 1'
#
loop_
_entity.id
_entity.type
_entity.pdbx_description
1 polymer ?
#
loop_
_entity_poly.entity_id
_entity_poly.type
_entity_poly.pdbx_seq_one_letter_code
_entity_poly.pdbx_strand_id
1 'polypeptide(L)'
;ERCAEHGNCSSCLESNDPHCGWCSLEKRCTVQNMCQKGTQSAPRWLSQYTGQQCIDFEQILPDRISMNEITTVQLVIRTLPELPFGAKYKCVFGNTPAIDAAVTSNGLACPTPDIKHRPKISQNQDHVYVPLSVHSSETNKDFVSRNFAFYDCSKHTTCHSCIMSEWACNWCIYDNRCTHDTSVCQRTIISGENNPTKLLNHGIGHCPRIRQYKKPILLPNNVPKELELEVENLPHLQPGHTG
;
A
#
# COMPACT_ATOMS: atom_id res chain seq x y z
N GLU A 1 12.81 -30.23 25.02
CA GLU A 1 13.31 -29.01 24.38
C GLU A 1 12.18 -28.01 24.19
N ARG A 2 12.45 -26.72 24.36
CA ARG A 2 11.45 -25.64 24.44
C ARG A 2 11.48 -24.72 23.21
N CYS A 3 11.77 -25.25 22.02
CA CYS A 3 11.82 -24.45 20.78
C CYS A 3 10.56 -23.60 20.55
N ALA A 4 9.39 -24.11 20.96
CA ALA A 4 8.11 -23.42 20.83
C ALA A 4 7.99 -22.11 21.63
N GLU A 5 8.93 -21.78 22.52
CA GLU A 5 8.99 -20.50 23.23
C GLU A 5 9.35 -19.33 22.28
N HIS A 6 9.98 -19.61 21.14
CA HIS A 6 10.33 -18.60 20.14
C HIS A 6 9.20 -18.35 19.14
N GLY A 7 8.56 -17.18 19.23
CA GLY A 7 7.37 -16.82 18.45
C GLY A 7 7.63 -16.34 17.02
N ASN A 8 8.88 -16.05 16.66
CA ASN A 8 9.24 -15.58 15.32
C ASN A 8 10.57 -16.15 14.84
N CYS A 9 10.79 -16.07 13.52
CA CYS A 9 11.96 -16.67 12.87
C CYS A 9 13.29 -16.14 13.44
N SER A 10 13.44 -14.82 13.58
CA SER A 10 14.67 -14.22 14.11
C SER A 10 14.98 -14.75 15.52
N SER A 11 14.01 -14.71 16.44
CA SER A 11 14.20 -15.21 17.80
C SER A 11 14.52 -16.70 17.86
N CYS A 12 13.97 -17.50 16.94
CA CYS A 12 14.25 -18.93 16.84
C CYS A 12 15.70 -19.19 16.40
N LEU A 13 16.17 -18.46 15.40
CA LEU A 13 17.53 -18.58 14.87
C LEU A 13 18.59 -17.99 15.81
N GLU A 14 18.24 -16.96 16.59
CA GLU A 14 19.10 -16.34 17.60
C GLU A 14 19.17 -17.11 18.92
N SER A 15 18.31 -18.12 19.13
CA SER A 15 18.32 -18.95 20.34
C SER A 15 19.63 -19.71 20.56
N ASN A 16 20.41 -19.89 19.49
CA ASN A 16 21.63 -20.69 19.43
C ASN A 16 21.46 -22.16 19.86
N ASP A 17 20.22 -22.67 19.99
CA ASP A 17 19.97 -24.09 20.27
C ASP A 17 20.16 -24.91 18.97
N PRO A 18 21.08 -25.90 18.94
CA PRO A 18 21.34 -26.69 17.75
C PRO A 18 20.17 -27.58 17.31
N HIS A 19 19.23 -27.88 18.19
CA HIS A 19 18.08 -28.72 17.89
C HIS A 19 16.88 -27.91 17.38
N CYS A 20 16.86 -26.59 17.61
CA CYS A 20 15.77 -25.71 17.21
C CYS A 20 16.02 -25.09 15.83
N GLY A 21 14.93 -24.98 15.06
CA GLY A 21 14.93 -24.28 13.79
C GLY A 21 13.54 -23.80 13.40
N TRP A 22 13.49 -22.86 12.47
CA TRP A 22 12.25 -22.24 12.02
C TRP A 22 11.60 -23.05 10.91
N CYS A 23 10.41 -23.59 11.17
CA CYS A 23 9.59 -24.25 10.16
C CYS A 23 8.81 -23.20 9.37
N SER A 24 9.36 -22.79 8.23
CA SER A 24 8.95 -21.58 7.49
C SER A 24 7.46 -21.56 7.17
N LEU A 25 6.93 -22.58 6.50
CA LEU A 25 5.51 -22.61 6.06
C LEU A 25 4.52 -22.83 7.21
N GLU A 26 4.99 -23.26 8.39
CA GLU A 26 4.14 -23.48 9.55
C GLU A 26 4.18 -22.33 10.57
N LYS A 27 5.08 -21.35 10.34
CA LYS A 27 5.31 -20.17 11.18
C LYS A 27 5.55 -20.53 12.65
N ARG A 28 6.43 -21.50 12.92
CA ARG A 28 6.79 -21.91 14.28
C ARG A 28 8.22 -22.42 14.38
N CYS A 29 8.81 -22.25 15.56
CA CYS A 29 10.10 -22.81 15.91
C CYS A 29 9.94 -24.24 16.44
N THR A 30 10.61 -25.20 15.81
CA THR A 30 10.48 -26.64 16.10
C THR A 30 11.81 -27.36 15.91
N VAL A 31 11.91 -28.56 16.46
CA VAL A 31 12.93 -29.53 16.02
C VAL A 31 12.66 -29.99 14.59
N GLN A 32 13.70 -30.40 13.86
CA GLN A 32 13.61 -30.71 12.42
C GLN A 32 12.55 -31.77 12.09
N ASN A 33 12.48 -32.85 12.89
CA ASN A 33 11.52 -33.94 12.68
C ASN A 33 10.05 -33.55 12.91
N MET A 34 9.80 -32.42 13.59
CA MET A 34 8.46 -31.90 13.85
C MET A 34 7.99 -30.88 12.81
N CYS A 35 8.88 -30.48 11.89
CA CYS A 35 8.54 -29.65 10.75
C CYS A 35 8.14 -30.54 9.57
N GLN A 36 6.90 -30.46 9.12
CA GLN A 36 6.43 -31.30 8.03
C GLN A 36 7.28 -31.04 6.78
N LYS A 37 7.92 -32.10 6.28
CA LYS A 37 8.82 -32.04 5.10
C LYS A 37 10.00 -31.07 5.28
N GLY A 38 10.43 -30.83 6.52
CA GLY A 38 11.56 -29.95 6.83
C GLY A 38 12.87 -30.36 6.15
N THR A 39 13.05 -31.64 5.82
CA THR A 39 14.23 -32.18 5.12
C THR A 39 14.15 -32.11 3.60
N GLN A 40 13.02 -31.73 3.01
CA GLN A 40 12.85 -31.73 1.55
C GLN A 40 13.64 -30.61 0.86
N SER A 41 13.79 -29.46 1.52
CA SER A 41 14.53 -28.33 0.97
C SER A 41 14.99 -27.39 2.09
N ALA A 42 16.19 -26.81 1.94
CA ALA A 42 16.75 -25.86 2.91
C ALA A 42 15.79 -24.75 3.39
N PRO A 43 14.99 -24.06 2.55
CA PRO A 43 14.12 -22.98 3.02
C PRO A 43 12.91 -23.44 3.85
N ARG A 44 12.63 -24.75 3.96
CA ARG A 44 11.49 -25.28 4.74
C ARG A 44 11.77 -25.30 6.24
N TRP A 45 12.99 -25.68 6.63
CA TRP A 45 13.43 -25.68 8.02
C TRP A 45 14.78 -24.99 8.13
N LEU A 46 14.77 -23.80 8.72
CA LEU A 46 15.95 -22.94 8.85
C LEU A 46 16.60 -23.21 10.21
N SER A 47 17.92 -23.42 10.24
CA SER A 47 18.68 -23.39 11.47
C SER A 47 19.84 -22.41 11.36
N GLN A 48 20.36 -21.96 12.49
CA GLN A 48 21.52 -21.06 12.58
C GLN A 48 22.72 -21.52 11.71
N TYR A 49 22.88 -22.83 11.51
CA TYR A 49 24.01 -23.42 10.77
C TYR A 49 23.78 -23.53 9.26
N THR A 50 22.55 -23.33 8.79
CA THR A 50 22.23 -23.42 7.35
C THR A 50 22.67 -22.19 6.55
N GLY A 51 22.99 -21.08 7.22
CA GLY A 51 23.29 -19.79 6.58
C GLY A 51 22.09 -19.17 5.83
N GLN A 52 20.90 -19.77 5.97
CA GLN A 52 19.67 -19.28 5.35
C GLN A 52 19.01 -18.22 6.24
N GLN A 53 18.37 -17.24 5.59
CA GLN A 53 17.65 -16.18 6.26
C GLN A 53 16.14 -16.48 6.29
N CYS A 54 15.45 -15.83 7.21
CA CYS A 54 13.99 -15.87 7.29
C CYS A 54 13.35 -15.44 5.97
N ILE A 55 12.28 -16.13 5.58
CA ILE A 55 11.50 -15.71 4.41
C ILE A 55 10.81 -14.39 4.74
N ASP A 56 11.11 -13.36 3.94
CA ASP A 56 10.52 -12.04 4.05
C ASP A 56 10.35 -11.40 2.66
N PHE A 57 9.54 -10.34 2.60
CA PHE A 57 9.38 -9.53 1.40
C PHE A 57 10.59 -8.62 1.20
N GLU A 58 11.33 -8.83 0.12
CA GLU A 58 12.35 -7.87 -0.31
C GLU A 58 11.68 -6.60 -0.83
N GLN A 59 10.66 -6.77 -1.69
CA GLN A 59 9.87 -5.67 -2.25
C GLN A 59 8.41 -6.10 -2.47
N ILE A 60 7.50 -5.13 -2.37
CA ILE A 60 6.08 -5.26 -2.72
C ILE A 60 5.80 -4.15 -3.73
N LEU A 61 5.38 -4.52 -4.94
CA LEU A 61 5.26 -3.58 -6.07
C LEU A 61 3.90 -3.75 -6.78
N PRO A 62 3.02 -2.74 -6.72
CA PRO A 62 3.09 -1.56 -5.85
C PRO A 62 2.86 -1.96 -4.37
N ASP A 63 3.37 -1.18 -3.42
CA ASP A 63 3.17 -1.41 -1.97
C ASP A 63 1.87 -0.79 -1.42
N ARG A 64 1.16 -0.07 -2.28
CA ARG A 64 -0.09 0.65 -2.01
C ARG A 64 -0.85 0.83 -3.31
N ILE A 65 -2.18 0.88 -3.25
CA ILE A 65 -3.03 1.14 -4.42
C ILE A 65 -4.22 2.02 -4.05
N SER A 66 -4.83 2.64 -5.06
CA SER A 66 -6.09 3.33 -4.83
C SER A 66 -7.23 2.34 -4.55
N MET A 67 -8.24 2.80 -3.81
CA MET A 67 -9.34 1.98 -3.33
C MET A 67 -10.09 1.23 -4.43
N ASN A 68 -10.19 1.84 -5.62
CA ASN A 68 -10.91 1.30 -6.77
C ASN A 68 -9.98 0.71 -7.86
N GLU A 69 -8.67 0.73 -7.64
CA GLU A 69 -7.70 0.25 -8.61
C GLU A 69 -7.64 -1.29 -8.62
N ILE A 70 -7.81 -1.89 -9.80
CA ILE A 70 -7.65 -3.34 -10.01
C ILE A 70 -6.33 -3.54 -10.74
N THR A 71 -5.41 -4.25 -10.10
CA THR A 71 -4.04 -4.45 -10.61
C THR A 71 -3.46 -5.75 -10.05
N THR A 72 -2.23 -6.07 -10.42
CA THR A 72 -1.46 -7.20 -9.87
C THR A 72 -0.32 -6.66 -9.02
N VAL A 73 -0.24 -7.14 -7.78
CA VAL A 73 0.85 -6.86 -6.85
C VAL A 73 1.93 -7.93 -7.02
N GLN A 74 3.14 -7.51 -7.33
CA GLN A 74 4.35 -8.34 -7.38
C GLN A 74 5.00 -8.37 -6.00
N LEU A 75 5.28 -9.58 -5.52
CA LEU A 75 5.92 -9.86 -4.24
C LEU A 75 7.29 -10.45 -4.54
N VAL A 76 8.35 -9.66 -4.34
CA VAL A 76 9.72 -10.14 -4.51
C VAL A 76 10.17 -10.79 -3.20
N ILE A 77 10.51 -12.06 -3.26
CA ILE A 77 10.81 -12.90 -2.10
C ILE A 77 12.08 -13.69 -2.40
N ARG A 78 13.10 -13.59 -1.53
CA ARG A 78 14.45 -14.14 -1.74
C ARG A 78 14.44 -15.64 -2.03
N THR A 79 13.67 -16.42 -1.26
CA THR A 79 13.56 -17.88 -1.44
C THR A 79 12.19 -18.37 -0.99
N LEU A 80 11.42 -18.97 -1.90
CA LEU A 80 10.19 -19.68 -1.57
C LEU A 80 10.41 -21.19 -1.66
N PRO A 81 9.98 -21.98 -0.65
CA PRO A 81 9.94 -23.43 -0.75
C PRO A 81 9.14 -23.93 -1.95
N GLU A 82 9.57 -25.01 -2.59
CA GLU A 82 8.72 -25.67 -3.57
C GLU A 82 7.55 -26.37 -2.88
N LEU A 83 6.33 -26.15 -3.34
CA LEU A 83 5.13 -26.80 -2.80
C LEU A 83 4.90 -28.17 -3.46
N PRO A 84 4.28 -29.13 -2.74
CA PRO A 84 3.91 -30.42 -3.32
C PRO A 84 2.88 -30.26 -4.44
N PHE A 85 2.77 -31.28 -5.29
CA PHE A 85 1.79 -31.30 -6.38
C PHE A 85 0.36 -30.98 -5.87
N GLY A 86 -0.30 -30.04 -6.52
CA GLY A 86 -1.65 -29.59 -6.19
C GLY A 86 -1.75 -28.51 -5.09
N ALA A 87 -0.68 -28.26 -4.34
CA ALA A 87 -0.63 -27.15 -3.40
C ALA A 87 -0.22 -25.84 -4.10
N LYS A 88 -0.69 -24.72 -3.57
CA LYS A 88 -0.49 -23.39 -4.13
C LYS A 88 -0.18 -22.37 -3.05
N TYR A 89 0.56 -21.35 -3.45
CA TYR A 89 0.64 -20.10 -2.71
C TYR A 89 -0.59 -19.25 -3.00
N LYS A 90 -1.06 -18.56 -1.97
CA LYS A 90 -2.17 -17.61 -2.06
C LYS A 90 -1.80 -16.30 -1.38
N CYS A 91 -2.36 -15.21 -1.86
CA CYS A 91 -2.28 -13.91 -1.21
C CYS A 91 -3.55 -13.62 -0.42
N VAL A 92 -3.38 -13.07 0.78
CA VAL A 92 -4.48 -12.66 1.66
C VAL A 92 -4.27 -11.20 2.01
N PHE A 93 -5.25 -10.34 1.68
CA PHE A 93 -5.22 -8.91 1.99
C PHE A 93 -6.16 -8.65 3.16
N GLY A 94 -5.65 -8.55 4.38
CA GLY A 94 -6.45 -8.39 5.59
C GLY A 94 -7.40 -9.57 5.79
N ASN A 95 -8.71 -9.28 5.77
CA ASN A 95 -9.77 -10.27 5.98
C ASN A 95 -10.43 -10.71 4.66
N THR A 96 -9.79 -10.45 3.52
CA THR A 96 -10.32 -10.85 2.20
C THR A 96 -10.14 -12.36 1.97
N PRO A 97 -10.97 -12.97 1.09
CA PRO A 97 -10.75 -14.35 0.66
C PRO A 97 -9.35 -14.53 0.07
N ALA A 98 -8.72 -15.68 0.33
CA ALA A 98 -7.40 -16.00 -0.20
C ALA A 98 -7.45 -16.13 -1.74
N ILE A 99 -6.51 -15.46 -2.41
CA ILE A 99 -6.44 -15.38 -3.87
C ILE A 99 -5.25 -16.20 -4.36
N ASP A 100 -5.45 -17.08 -5.33
CA ASP A 100 -4.36 -17.89 -5.91
C ASP A 100 -3.27 -16.98 -6.48
N ALA A 101 -2.02 -17.22 -6.06
CA ALA A 101 -0.85 -16.51 -6.54
C ALA A 101 -0.25 -17.22 -7.77
N ALA A 102 0.23 -16.44 -8.73
CA ALA A 102 1.09 -16.96 -9.78
C ALA A 102 2.55 -16.93 -9.31
N VAL A 103 3.24 -18.06 -9.37
CA VAL A 103 4.67 -18.13 -9.02
C VAL A 103 5.49 -17.48 -10.15
N THR A 104 6.36 -16.55 -9.79
CA THR A 104 7.28 -15.88 -10.71
C THR A 104 8.71 -16.33 -10.47
N SER A 105 9.65 -15.91 -11.32
CA SER A 105 11.07 -16.24 -11.16
C SER A 105 11.70 -15.68 -9.88
N ASN A 106 11.10 -14.65 -9.28
CA ASN A 106 11.63 -13.93 -8.11
C ASN A 106 10.62 -13.77 -6.97
N GLY A 107 9.54 -14.57 -6.96
CA GLY A 107 8.54 -14.54 -5.90
C GLY A 107 7.13 -14.88 -6.39
N LEU A 108 6.17 -13.99 -6.16
CA LEU A 108 4.75 -14.21 -6.45
C LEU A 108 4.10 -13.00 -7.12
N ALA A 109 3.12 -13.24 -7.97
CA ALA A 109 2.23 -12.23 -8.54
C ALA A 109 0.80 -12.50 -8.09
N CYS A 110 0.17 -11.50 -7.49
CA CYS A 110 -1.16 -11.62 -6.90
C CYS A 110 -2.10 -10.54 -7.42
N PRO A 111 -3.25 -10.88 -8.03
CA PRO A 111 -4.25 -9.89 -8.35
C PRO A 111 -4.83 -9.30 -7.07
N THR A 112 -5.19 -8.02 -7.13
CA THR A 112 -5.79 -7.33 -5.98
C THR A 112 -7.21 -7.84 -5.72
N PRO A 113 -7.69 -7.81 -4.46
CA PRO A 113 -9.02 -8.29 -4.12
C PRO A 113 -10.11 -7.47 -4.82
N ASP A 114 -11.25 -8.12 -5.07
CA ASP A 114 -12.48 -7.46 -5.50
C ASP A 114 -12.83 -6.30 -4.55
N ILE A 115 -13.21 -5.17 -5.11
CA ILE A 115 -13.53 -3.93 -4.39
C ILE A 115 -14.53 -4.18 -3.26
N LYS A 116 -15.50 -5.08 -3.45
CA LYS A 116 -16.54 -5.38 -2.43
C LYS A 116 -15.99 -6.01 -1.14
N HIS A 117 -14.83 -6.67 -1.20
CA HIS A 117 -14.20 -7.30 -0.05
C HIS A 117 -13.16 -6.41 0.62
N ARG A 118 -12.83 -5.27 0.01
CA ARG A 118 -11.81 -4.36 0.55
C ARG A 118 -12.31 -3.67 1.82
N PRO A 119 -11.40 -3.33 2.76
CA PRO A 119 -11.76 -2.59 3.96
C PRO A 119 -12.34 -1.21 3.61
N LYS A 120 -13.21 -0.70 4.48
CA LYS A 120 -13.68 0.68 4.39
C LYS A 120 -12.68 1.60 5.09
N ILE A 121 -12.38 2.73 4.45
CA ILE A 121 -11.59 3.80 5.06
C ILE A 121 -12.47 4.57 6.05
N SER A 122 -11.95 4.83 7.26
CA SER A 122 -12.69 5.56 8.29
C SER A 122 -12.93 7.02 7.89
N GLN A 123 -13.93 7.68 8.48
CA GLN A 123 -14.39 9.00 8.02
C GLN A 123 -13.31 10.09 8.07
N ASN A 124 -12.37 9.98 9.01
CA ASN A 124 -11.29 10.96 9.23
C ASN A 124 -9.94 10.50 8.69
N GLN A 125 -9.92 9.48 7.83
CA GLN A 125 -8.72 8.97 7.19
C GLN A 125 -8.89 8.97 5.67
N ASP A 126 -7.77 9.04 4.97
CA ASP A 126 -7.65 8.92 3.52
C ASP A 126 -7.13 7.55 3.08
N HIS A 127 -6.77 6.67 4.03
CA HIS A 127 -6.25 5.34 3.78
C HIS A 127 -6.56 4.35 4.90
N VAL A 128 -6.32 3.07 4.63
CA VAL A 128 -6.34 1.98 5.60
C VAL A 128 -5.22 0.99 5.29
N TYR A 129 -4.50 0.59 6.34
CA TYR A 129 -3.51 -0.48 6.25
C TYR A 129 -4.15 -1.83 6.53
N VAL A 130 -3.77 -2.84 5.73
CA VAL A 130 -4.08 -4.24 5.99
C VAL A 130 -2.82 -5.09 5.92
N PRO A 131 -2.76 -6.22 6.63
CA PRO A 131 -1.69 -7.18 6.42
C PRO A 131 -1.88 -7.85 5.04
N LEU A 132 -0.89 -7.72 4.17
CA LEU A 132 -0.74 -8.54 2.98
C LEU A 132 0.12 -9.75 3.36
N SER A 133 -0.50 -10.91 3.37
CA SER A 133 0.11 -12.18 3.79
C SER A 133 0.26 -13.15 2.62
N VAL A 134 1.31 -13.97 2.65
CA VAL A 134 1.43 -15.16 1.81
C VAL A 134 0.98 -16.38 2.61
N HIS A 135 0.01 -17.10 2.04
CA HIS A 135 -0.62 -18.28 2.58
C HIS A 135 -0.19 -19.53 1.80
N SER A 136 0.18 -20.59 2.51
CA SER A 136 0.44 -21.90 1.89
C SER A 136 -0.78 -22.79 2.04
N SER A 137 -1.34 -23.28 0.93
CA SER A 137 -2.43 -24.25 0.98
C SER A 137 -1.98 -25.65 1.44
N GLU A 138 -0.67 -25.89 1.53
CA GLU A 138 -0.13 -27.14 2.08
C GLU A 138 -0.33 -27.20 3.60
N THR A 139 -0.01 -26.10 4.29
CA THR A 139 -0.08 -26.00 5.76
C THR A 139 -1.32 -25.27 6.24
N ASN A 140 -2.08 -24.66 5.33
CA ASN A 140 -3.20 -23.75 5.59
C ASN A 140 -2.82 -22.62 6.57
N LYS A 141 -1.63 -22.05 6.38
CA LYS A 141 -1.10 -20.99 7.24
C LYS A 141 -0.49 -19.84 6.45
N ASP A 142 -0.65 -18.65 7.01
CA ASP A 142 0.08 -17.45 6.62
C ASP A 142 1.45 -17.47 7.29
N PHE A 143 2.52 -17.33 6.51
CA PHE A 143 3.89 -17.44 7.05
C PHE A 143 4.71 -16.16 6.98
N VAL A 144 4.35 -15.22 6.11
CA VAL A 144 4.97 -13.88 6.00
C VAL A 144 3.87 -12.85 5.76
N SER A 145 4.01 -11.67 6.34
CA SER A 145 3.01 -10.60 6.26
C SER A 145 3.63 -9.21 6.41
N ARG A 146 3.14 -8.22 5.66
CA ARG A 146 3.57 -6.81 5.75
C ARG A 146 2.39 -5.88 5.49
N ASN A 147 2.44 -4.67 6.02
CA ASN A 147 1.37 -3.68 5.82
C ASN A 147 1.30 -3.27 4.34
N PHE A 148 0.08 -3.24 3.83
CA PHE A 148 -0.28 -2.79 2.49
C PHE A 148 -1.39 -1.75 2.61
N ALA A 149 -1.28 -0.64 1.88
CA ALA A 149 -2.22 0.47 2.00
C ALA A 149 -3.24 0.47 0.85
N PHE A 150 -4.52 0.63 1.21
CA PHE A 150 -5.55 1.12 0.29
C PHE A 150 -5.82 2.58 0.61
N TYR A 151 -5.74 3.46 -0.39
CA TYR A 151 -5.98 4.90 -0.21
C TYR A 151 -7.07 5.42 -1.14
N ASP A 152 -7.69 6.54 -0.76
CA ASP A 152 -8.76 7.19 -1.51
C ASP A 152 -8.51 8.69 -1.60
N CYS A 153 -8.03 9.12 -2.77
CA CYS A 153 -7.78 10.53 -3.06
C CYS A 153 -9.04 11.40 -2.91
N SER A 154 -10.25 10.86 -3.11
CA SER A 154 -11.50 11.63 -3.04
C SER A 154 -11.79 12.18 -1.64
N LYS A 155 -11.09 11.67 -0.61
CA LYS A 155 -11.13 12.19 0.76
C LYS A 155 -10.51 13.59 0.88
N HIS A 156 -9.70 14.01 -0.08
CA HIS A 156 -9.13 15.35 -0.13
C HIS A 156 -10.04 16.29 -0.92
N THR A 157 -10.62 17.26 -0.22
CA THR A 157 -11.60 18.20 -0.79
C THR A 157 -10.99 19.53 -1.24
N THR A 158 -9.68 19.73 -1.04
CA THR A 158 -8.98 20.94 -1.48
C THR A 158 -7.75 20.58 -2.29
N CYS A 159 -7.37 21.45 -3.24
CA CYS A 159 -6.14 21.27 -4.01
C CYS A 159 -4.93 21.10 -3.08
N HIS A 160 -4.85 21.92 -2.02
CA HIS A 160 -3.74 21.83 -1.08
C HIS A 160 -3.64 20.46 -0.41
N SER A 161 -4.73 19.93 0.16
CA SER A 161 -4.69 18.63 0.84
C SER A 161 -4.44 17.47 -0.13
N CYS A 162 -4.98 17.57 -1.35
CA CYS A 162 -4.78 16.57 -2.40
C CYS A 162 -3.32 16.48 -2.84
N ILE A 163 -2.69 17.63 -3.10
CA ILE A 163 -1.33 17.71 -3.66
C ILE A 163 -0.27 17.40 -2.61
N MET A 164 -0.53 17.74 -1.35
CA MET A 164 0.34 17.41 -0.21
C MET A 164 0.10 16.01 0.36
N SER A 165 -0.85 15.24 -0.20
CA SER A 165 -1.14 13.88 0.24
C SER A 165 0.09 12.98 0.10
N GLU A 166 0.25 12.00 1.00
CA GLU A 166 1.30 10.97 0.92
C GLU A 166 1.08 10.00 -0.24
N TRP A 167 -0.07 10.07 -0.90
CA TRP A 167 -0.48 9.19 -1.98
C TRP A 167 -0.26 9.82 -3.37
N ALA A 168 -0.22 8.98 -4.41
CA ALA A 168 -0.11 9.41 -5.79
C ALA A 168 -1.46 9.98 -6.32
N CYS A 169 -1.88 11.11 -5.75
CA CYS A 169 -3.11 11.80 -6.10
C CYS A 169 -2.86 12.91 -7.13
N ASN A 170 -3.96 13.35 -7.75
CA ASN A 170 -4.01 14.43 -8.72
C ASN A 170 -5.23 15.30 -8.45
N TRP A 171 -5.11 16.59 -8.71
CA TRP A 171 -6.22 17.54 -8.62
C TRP A 171 -6.74 17.89 -10.02
N CYS A 172 -8.00 17.59 -10.28
CA CYS A 172 -8.69 18.07 -11.48
C CYS A 172 -9.17 19.50 -11.22
N ILE A 173 -8.57 20.52 -11.87
CA ILE A 173 -8.89 21.92 -11.56
C ILE A 173 -10.36 22.24 -11.84
N TYR A 174 -10.89 21.82 -13.00
CA TYR A 174 -12.23 22.18 -13.44
C TYR A 174 -13.34 21.35 -12.79
N ASP A 175 -13.02 20.13 -12.34
CA ASP A 175 -13.96 19.25 -11.64
C ASP A 175 -13.92 19.43 -10.11
N ASN A 176 -13.05 20.34 -9.62
CA ASN A 176 -12.85 20.68 -8.21
C ASN A 176 -12.73 19.43 -7.31
N ARG A 177 -11.96 18.42 -7.77
CA ARG A 177 -11.85 17.13 -7.09
C ARG A 177 -10.44 16.55 -7.12
N CYS A 178 -10.15 15.74 -6.11
CA CYS A 178 -8.95 14.94 -6.02
C CYS A 178 -9.20 13.50 -6.48
N THR A 179 -8.30 12.94 -7.29
CA THR A 179 -8.42 11.60 -7.88
C THR A 179 -7.04 10.96 -8.10
N HIS A 180 -6.98 9.64 -8.06
CA HIS A 180 -5.79 8.89 -8.50
C HIS A 180 -5.77 8.73 -10.02
N ASP A 181 -6.96 8.58 -10.63
CA ASP A 181 -7.16 8.36 -12.06
C ASP A 181 -7.28 9.71 -12.77
N THR A 182 -6.38 9.97 -13.70
CA THR A 182 -6.34 11.21 -14.49
C THR A 182 -7.31 11.20 -15.67
N SER A 183 -7.80 10.03 -16.08
CA SER A 183 -8.70 9.90 -17.24
C SER A 183 -10.08 10.52 -17.01
N VAL A 184 -10.48 10.68 -15.75
CA VAL A 184 -11.77 11.27 -15.37
C VAL A 184 -11.73 12.80 -15.30
N CYS A 185 -10.55 13.43 -15.39
CA CYS A 185 -10.42 14.88 -15.28
C CYS A 185 -10.70 15.59 -16.60
N GLN A 186 -11.34 16.76 -16.52
CA GLN A 186 -11.50 17.66 -17.66
C GLN A 186 -10.32 18.63 -17.74
N ARG A 187 -9.41 18.42 -18.71
CA ARG A 187 -8.33 19.34 -19.10
C ARG A 187 -7.16 19.43 -18.10
N THR A 188 -7.17 20.43 -17.22
CA THR A 188 -5.99 20.80 -16.42
C THR A 188 -5.92 19.97 -15.16
N ILE A 189 -4.83 19.21 -15.06
CA ILE A 189 -4.54 18.32 -13.95
C ILE A 189 -3.26 18.83 -13.27
N ILE A 190 -3.27 18.86 -11.95
CA ILE A 190 -2.07 19.08 -11.13
C ILE A 190 -1.74 17.76 -10.46
N SER A 191 -0.53 17.24 -10.67
CA SER A 191 -0.06 16.04 -9.97
C SER A 191 0.49 16.37 -8.58
N GLY A 192 0.18 15.53 -7.60
CA GLY A 192 0.64 15.65 -6.22
C GLY A 192 2.16 15.45 -6.09
N GLU A 193 2.75 15.98 -5.00
CA GLU A 193 4.20 15.93 -4.74
C GLU A 193 4.73 14.49 -4.68
N ASN A 194 3.94 13.58 -4.12
CA ASN A 194 4.28 12.16 -3.98
C ASN A 194 3.87 11.30 -5.18
N ASN A 195 3.37 11.90 -6.27
CA ASN A 195 3.01 11.16 -7.48
C ASN A 195 4.27 10.93 -8.35
N PRO A 196 4.66 9.66 -8.63
CA PRO A 196 5.87 9.35 -9.39
C PRO A 196 5.83 9.82 -10.86
N THR A 197 4.64 10.02 -11.43
CA THR A 197 4.49 10.38 -12.86
C THR A 197 4.95 11.80 -13.16
N LYS A 198 4.86 12.73 -12.18
CA LYS A 198 5.21 14.16 -12.28
C LYS A 198 4.75 14.82 -13.60
N LEU A 199 3.47 15.21 -13.64
CA LEU A 199 2.89 15.89 -14.80
C LEU A 199 3.46 17.31 -14.99
N LEU A 200 3.11 17.95 -16.12
CA LEU A 200 3.56 19.32 -16.44
C LEU A 200 3.24 20.31 -15.30
N ASN A 201 2.02 20.27 -14.78
CA ASN A 201 1.66 20.97 -13.56
C ASN A 201 1.86 19.99 -12.40
N HIS A 202 2.84 20.27 -11.56
CA HIS A 202 3.22 19.41 -10.44
C HIS A 202 3.47 20.23 -9.20
N GLY A 203 2.98 19.72 -8.07
CA GLY A 203 3.22 20.31 -6.77
C GLY A 203 2.36 21.52 -6.43
N ILE A 204 2.50 21.96 -5.19
CA ILE A 204 1.55 22.88 -4.53
C ILE A 204 1.50 24.27 -5.18
N GLY A 205 2.58 24.68 -5.85
CA GLY A 205 2.69 25.98 -6.52
C GLY A 205 1.70 26.20 -7.66
N HIS A 206 1.08 25.13 -8.18
CA HIS A 206 0.08 25.20 -9.25
C HIS A 206 -1.37 25.24 -8.74
N CYS A 207 -1.58 25.12 -7.43
CA CYS A 207 -2.93 25.20 -6.87
C CYS A 207 -3.52 26.62 -6.99
N PRO A 208 -4.82 26.73 -7.32
CA PRO A 208 -5.54 28.00 -7.22
C PRO A 208 -5.54 28.51 -5.79
N ARG A 209 -5.08 29.75 -5.56
CA ARG A 209 -5.05 30.35 -4.23
C ARG A 209 -5.21 31.87 -4.27
N ILE A 210 -5.80 32.41 -3.22
CA ILE A 210 -5.74 33.85 -2.93
C ILE A 210 -4.38 34.12 -2.29
N ARG A 211 -3.69 35.16 -2.75
CA ARG A 211 -2.42 35.57 -2.15
C ARG A 211 -2.63 35.98 -0.70
N GLN A 212 -1.70 35.58 0.17
CA GLN A 212 -1.75 35.99 1.56
C GLN A 212 -1.32 37.45 1.70
N TYR A 213 -2.18 38.25 2.34
CA TYR A 213 -1.90 39.65 2.63
C TYR A 213 -1.18 39.79 3.97
N LYS A 214 -0.10 40.58 4.00
CA LYS A 214 0.63 40.89 5.25
C LYS A 214 -0.18 41.74 6.22
N LYS A 215 -1.17 42.48 5.72
CA LYS A 215 -2.06 43.33 6.52
C LYS A 215 -3.50 42.86 6.34
N PRO A 216 -4.31 42.84 7.41
CA PRO A 216 -5.72 42.51 7.30
C PRO A 216 -6.44 43.56 6.46
N ILE A 217 -7.42 43.12 5.69
CA ILE A 217 -8.31 44.01 4.93
C ILE A 217 -9.37 44.54 5.91
N LEU A 218 -9.40 45.85 6.10
CA LEU A 218 -10.34 46.52 7.01
C LEU A 218 -11.56 47.00 6.24
N LEU A 219 -12.75 46.52 6.63
CA LEU A 219 -14.03 46.90 6.02
C LEU A 219 -14.87 47.72 7.01
N PRO A 220 -15.22 48.98 6.68
CA PRO A 220 -16.08 49.80 7.54
C PRO A 220 -17.52 49.28 7.56
N ASN A 221 -18.17 49.38 8.71
CA ASN A 221 -19.55 48.93 8.89
C ASN A 221 -20.53 49.81 8.08
N ASN A 222 -21.51 49.18 7.42
CA ASN A 222 -22.55 49.85 6.62
C ASN A 222 -22.04 50.78 5.49
N VAL A 223 -20.82 50.55 4.99
CA VAL A 223 -20.27 51.31 3.86
C VAL A 223 -19.94 50.36 2.71
N PRO A 224 -20.59 50.50 1.54
CA PRO A 224 -20.24 49.74 0.35
C PRO A 224 -18.76 49.95 -0.01
N LYS A 225 -18.02 48.86 -0.16
CA LYS A 225 -16.60 48.90 -0.51
C LYS A 225 -16.29 47.80 -1.53
N GLU A 226 -15.56 48.18 -2.57
CA GLU A 226 -14.99 47.24 -3.52
C GLU A 226 -13.73 46.59 -2.92
N LEU A 227 -13.61 45.28 -3.11
CA LEU A 227 -12.51 44.48 -2.58
C LEU A 227 -11.66 43.94 -3.73
N GLU A 228 -10.41 44.37 -3.79
CA GLU A 228 -9.45 43.86 -4.77
C GLU A 228 -8.64 42.71 -4.15
N LEU A 229 -8.75 41.53 -4.75
CA LEU A 229 -8.05 40.32 -4.33
C LEU A 229 -6.99 39.89 -5.36
N GLU A 230 -5.76 39.68 -4.92
CA GLU A 230 -4.67 39.08 -5.67
C GLU A 230 -4.81 37.56 -5.59
N VAL A 231 -4.76 36.92 -6.74
CA VAL A 231 -5.05 35.50 -6.91
C VAL A 231 -4.03 34.87 -7.84
N GLU A 232 -3.69 33.62 -7.58
CA GLU A 232 -2.72 32.84 -8.36
C GLU A 232 -3.40 31.56 -8.87
N ASN A 233 -3.11 31.18 -10.12
CA ASN A 233 -3.58 29.96 -10.78
C ASN A 233 -5.11 29.74 -10.79
N LEU A 234 -5.91 30.81 -10.79
CA LEU A 234 -7.35 30.66 -10.93
C LEU A 234 -7.72 30.07 -12.30
N PRO A 235 -8.61 29.07 -12.36
CA PRO A 235 -9.11 28.57 -13.62
C PRO A 235 -9.99 29.61 -14.33
N HIS A 236 -9.86 29.68 -15.64
CA HIS A 236 -10.81 30.40 -16.48
C HIS A 236 -12.09 29.57 -16.65
N LEU A 237 -13.17 29.98 -16.00
CA LEU A 237 -14.47 29.33 -16.13
C LEU A 237 -15.06 29.58 -17.53
N GLN A 238 -15.45 28.52 -18.23
CA GLN A 238 -16.20 28.61 -19.49
C GLN A 238 -17.69 28.35 -19.25
N PRO A 239 -18.60 28.84 -20.12
CA PRO A 239 -20.04 28.63 -19.97
C PRO A 239 -20.37 27.13 -19.93
N GLY A 240 -20.99 26.66 -18.85
CA GLY A 240 -21.35 25.25 -18.64
C GLY A 240 -20.62 24.55 -17.49
N HIS A 241 -19.60 25.16 -16.88
CA HIS A 241 -19.00 24.64 -15.65
C HIS A 241 -19.88 25.00 -14.44
N THR A 242 -20.51 24.00 -13.83
CA THR A 242 -21.15 24.13 -12.51
C THR A 242 -20.20 23.58 -11.46
N GLY A 243 -19.74 24.45 -10.55
CA GLY A 243 -18.93 24.06 -9.39
C GLY A 243 -19.70 23.29 -8.34
#